data_AF-A0A8H5PPI2-F1
#
_entry.id   AF-A0A8H5PPI2-F1
#
_cell.length_a   1.000
_cell.length_b   1.000
_cell.length_c   1.000
_cell.angle_alpha   90.00
_cell.angle_beta   90.00
_cell.angle_gamma   90.00
#
_symmetry.space_group_name_H-M   'P 1'
#
loop_
_entity.id
_entity.type
_entity.pdbx_description
1 polymer ?
#
loop_
_entity_poly.entity_id
_entity_poly.type
_entity_poly.pdbx_seq_one_letter_code
_entity_poly.pdbx_strand_id
1 'polypeptide(L)'
;MPSVIPSYEYPEASQVDTFDRDARIQYFLDVATYFGSLDHQILQVIRDSCIQRVCSDFERMDEWRVDAATFHYTLEFAIWEMSFRHLGEEAPEFPWTLNQFPLRAYNVPDIYLEWRMANGLIVVCSLSTSTNSSEDGS
;
A
#
# COMPACT_ATOMS: atom_id res chain seq x y z
N MET A 1 33.27 29.19 -1.14
CA MET A 1 31.84 29.50 -0.92
C MET A 1 31.32 28.50 0.10
N PRO A 2 30.70 28.93 1.21
CA PRO A 2 30.06 27.98 2.11
C PRO A 2 28.82 27.43 1.40
N SER A 3 28.78 26.12 1.21
CA SER A 3 27.60 25.42 0.71
C SER A 3 26.54 25.54 1.80
N VAL A 4 25.50 26.35 1.54
CA VAL A 4 24.28 26.35 2.35
C VAL A 4 23.61 25.01 2.06
N ILE A 5 23.87 24.02 2.90
CA ILE A 5 23.04 22.82 2.95
C ILE A 5 21.64 23.34 3.26
N PRO A 6 20.64 23.18 2.38
CA PRO A 6 19.29 23.53 2.74
C PRO A 6 18.98 22.69 3.98
N SER A 7 18.63 23.34 5.09
CA SER A 7 18.01 22.65 6.21
C SER A 7 16.66 22.15 5.70
N TYR A 8 16.65 20.99 5.07
CA TYR A 8 15.42 20.29 4.78
C TYR A 8 14.80 20.01 6.13
N GLU A 9 13.66 20.65 6.43
CA GLU A 9 12.88 20.31 7.61
C GLU A 9 12.26 18.93 7.40
N TYR A 10 12.08 18.20 8.51
CA TYR A 10 11.45 16.89 8.44
C TYR A 10 9.98 17.03 8.03
N PRO A 11 9.47 16.21 7.09
CA PRO A 11 8.08 16.30 6.65
C PRO A 11 7.09 16.02 7.79
N GLU A 12 6.12 16.91 7.97
CA GLU A 12 5.10 16.81 9.02
C GLU A 12 3.92 15.94 8.60
N ALA A 13 3.81 14.74 9.17
CA ALA A 13 2.75 13.78 8.84
C ALA A 13 1.33 14.30 9.12
N SER A 14 1.19 15.16 10.14
CA SER A 14 -0.10 15.73 10.56
C SER A 14 -0.76 16.61 9.49
N GLN A 15 0.00 17.06 8.49
CA GLN A 15 -0.47 17.93 7.40
C GLN A 15 -0.93 17.15 6.16
N VAL A 16 -0.75 15.83 6.14
CA VAL A 16 -1.07 14.98 4.99
C VAL A 16 -2.54 14.59 5.00
N ASP A 17 -3.23 14.77 3.87
CA ASP A 17 -4.54 14.14 3.67
C ASP A 17 -4.35 12.62 3.52
N THR A 18 -4.51 11.92 4.64
CA THR A 18 -4.34 10.48 4.69
C THR A 18 -5.37 9.69 3.88
N PHE A 19 -6.50 10.28 3.48
CA PHE A 19 -7.44 9.60 2.58
C PHE A 19 -6.99 9.66 1.11
N ASP A 20 -6.12 10.60 0.77
CA ASP A 20 -5.49 10.71 -0.54
C ASP A 20 -4.24 9.83 -0.61
N ARG A 21 -4.31 8.81 -1.48
CA ARG A 21 -3.19 7.90 -1.73
C ARG A 21 -1.97 8.63 -2.26
N ASP A 22 -2.15 9.60 -3.15
CA ASP A 22 -1.04 10.29 -3.79
C ASP A 22 -0.36 11.23 -2.79
N ALA A 23 -1.11 11.82 -1.86
CA ALA A 23 -0.56 12.59 -0.74
C ALA A 23 0.29 11.72 0.20
N ARG A 24 -0.17 10.51 0.57
CA ARG A 24 0.62 9.57 1.38
C ARG A 24 1.89 9.12 0.67
N ILE A 25 1.82 8.87 -0.64
CA ILE A 25 3.01 8.51 -1.43
C ILE A 25 3.98 9.68 -1.49
N GLN A 26 3.51 10.91 -1.70
CA GLN A 26 4.37 12.08 -1.73
C GLN A 26 5.09 12.27 -0.39
N TYR A 27 4.38 12.13 0.74
CA TYR A 27 4.99 12.17 2.07
C TYR A 27 6.12 11.15 2.23
N PHE A 28 5.89 9.91 1.80
CA PHE A 28 6.92 8.87 1.82
C PHE A 28 8.17 9.28 1.02
N LEU A 29 8.00 9.85 -0.18
CA LEU A 29 9.11 10.30 -1.02
C LEU A 29 9.85 11.47 -0.39
N ASP A 30 9.15 12.38 0.28
CA ASP A 30 9.74 13.52 0.98
C ASP A 30 10.60 13.04 2.17
N VAL A 31 10.13 12.06 2.94
CA VAL A 31 10.90 11.45 4.04
C VAL A 31 12.10 10.68 3.50
N ALA A 32 11.93 9.90 2.43
CA ALA A 32 13.04 9.21 1.78
C ALA A 32 14.10 10.19 1.28
N THR A 33 13.67 11.34 0.75
CA THR A 33 14.58 12.42 0.32
C THR A 33 15.33 13.03 1.50
N TYR A 34 14.63 13.30 2.61
CA TYR A 34 15.22 13.83 3.84
C TYR A 34 16.36 12.94 4.36
N PHE A 35 16.17 11.62 4.36
CA PHE A 35 17.21 10.64 4.75
C PHE A 35 18.20 10.30 3.62
N GLY A 36 18.16 10.97 2.47
CA GLY A 36 19.04 10.68 1.34
C GLY A 36 18.88 9.27 0.75
N SER A 37 17.71 8.65 0.98
CA SER A 37 17.39 7.26 0.64
C SER A 37 16.51 7.13 -0.62
N LEU A 38 16.27 8.22 -1.34
CA LEU A 38 15.39 8.20 -2.51
C LEU A 38 16.10 7.58 -3.73
N ASP A 39 15.83 6.29 -3.96
CA ASP A 39 16.13 5.60 -5.21
C ASP A 39 14.86 4.94 -5.76
N HIS A 40 14.34 5.48 -6.86
CA HIS A 40 13.09 5.01 -7.46
C HIS A 40 13.15 3.55 -7.92
N GLN A 41 14.30 3.06 -8.37
CA GLN A 41 14.43 1.68 -8.83
C GLN A 41 14.43 0.72 -7.64
N ILE A 42 15.14 1.07 -6.57
CA ILE A 42 15.11 0.31 -5.31
C ILE A 42 13.70 0.31 -4.72
N LEU A 43 13.01 1.46 -4.74
CA LEU A 43 11.63 1.57 -4.26
C LEU A 43 10.65 0.68 -5.03
N GLN A 44 10.80 0.55 -6.35
CA GLN A 44 10.00 -0.39 -7.14
C GLN A 44 10.26 -1.84 -6.73
N VAL A 45 11.54 -2.23 -6.59
CA VAL A 45 11.91 -3.59 -6.15
C VAL A 45 11.37 -3.90 -4.75
N ILE A 46 11.50 -2.95 -3.82
CA ILE A 46 10.95 -3.08 -2.46
C ILE A 46 9.43 -3.25 -2.53
N ARG A 47 8.75 -2.41 -3.32
CA ARG A 47 7.30 -2.48 -3.48
C ARG A 47 6.85 -3.84 -3.99
N ASP A 48 7.46 -4.35 -5.05
CA ASP A 48 7.09 -5.65 -5.64
C ASP A 48 7.35 -6.80 -4.65
N SER A 49 8.49 -6.76 -3.94
CA SER A 49 8.78 -7.73 -2.88
C SER A 49 7.79 -7.65 -1.72
N CYS A 50 7.36 -6.45 -1.32
CA CYS A 50 6.37 -6.25 -0.27
C CYS A 50 4.98 -6.73 -0.71
N ILE A 51 4.59 -6.51 -1.97
CA ILE A 51 3.34 -7.06 -2.51
C ILE A 51 3.36 -8.58 -2.39
N GLN A 52 4.42 -9.23 -2.86
CA GLN A 52 4.54 -10.70 -2.77
C GLN A 52 4.42 -11.19 -1.32
N ARG A 53 5.15 -10.56 -0.39
CA ARG A 53 5.13 -10.91 1.03
C ARG A 53 3.76 -10.72 1.66
N VAL A 54 3.16 -9.54 1.51
CA VAL A 54 1.87 -9.20 2.12
C VAL A 54 0.75 -10.09 1.58
N CYS A 55 0.71 -10.32 0.27
CA CYS A 55 -0.26 -11.23 -0.34
C CYS A 55 -0.08 -12.67 0.16
N SER A 56 1.16 -13.15 0.27
CA SER A 56 1.45 -14.50 0.81
C SER A 56 1.06 -14.62 2.28
N ASP A 57 1.28 -13.56 3.08
CA ASP A 57 0.88 -13.55 4.48
C ASP A 57 -0.65 -13.59 4.64
N PHE A 58 -1.40 -12.83 3.83
CA PHE A 58 -2.87 -12.93 3.82
C PHE A 58 -3.37 -14.31 3.39
N GLU A 59 -2.75 -14.90 2.38
CA GLU A 59 -3.08 -16.27 1.96
C GLU A 59 -2.84 -17.29 3.07
N ARG A 60 -1.69 -17.21 3.76
CA ARG A 60 -1.35 -18.09 4.88
C ARG A 60 -2.27 -17.92 6.09
N MET A 61 -2.91 -16.76 6.24
CA MET A 61 -3.92 -16.50 7.26
C MET A 61 -5.34 -16.95 6.85
N ASP A 62 -5.48 -17.65 5.71
CA ASP A 62 -6.76 -18.03 5.11
C ASP A 62 -7.67 -16.83 4.78
N GLU A 63 -7.09 -15.63 4.61
CA GLU A 63 -7.84 -14.41 4.29
C GLU A 63 -8.16 -14.36 2.79
N TRP A 64 -9.28 -14.98 2.44
CA TRP A 64 -9.84 -15.01 1.09
C TRP A 64 -10.45 -13.67 0.65
N ARG A 65 -10.75 -12.77 1.59
CA ARG A 65 -11.23 -11.41 1.35
C ARG A 65 -10.57 -10.44 2.32
N VAL A 66 -9.68 -9.61 1.78
CA VAL A 66 -9.05 -8.51 2.52
C VAL A 66 -9.67 -7.20 2.06
N ASP A 67 -10.13 -6.37 2.99
CA ASP A 67 -10.63 -5.05 2.66
C ASP A 67 -9.49 -4.11 2.21
N ALA A 68 -9.85 -3.08 1.45
CA ALA A 68 -8.86 -2.18 0.87
C ALA A 68 -8.04 -1.41 1.90
N ALA A 69 -8.64 -1.01 3.03
CA ALA A 69 -7.93 -0.25 4.04
C ALA A 69 -6.87 -1.12 4.72
N THR A 70 -7.23 -2.33 5.14
CA THR A 70 -6.29 -3.30 5.73
C THR A 70 -5.15 -3.61 4.78
N PHE A 71 -5.44 -3.93 3.51
CA PHE A 71 -4.40 -4.25 2.55
C PHE A 71 -3.43 -3.08 2.31
N HIS A 72 -3.96 -1.88 2.05
CA HIS A 72 -3.12 -0.71 1.78
C HIS A 72 -2.30 -0.30 2.99
N TYR A 73 -2.88 -0.35 4.19
CA TYR A 73 -2.16 -0.12 5.44
C TYR A 73 -1.00 -1.10 5.60
N THR A 74 -1.27 -2.41 5.50
CA THR A 74 -0.23 -3.44 5.67
C THR A 74 0.86 -3.33 4.60
N LEU A 75 0.49 -3.03 3.35
CA LEU A 75 1.44 -2.86 2.26
C LEU A 75 2.32 -1.61 2.46
N GLU A 76 1.72 -0.45 2.76
CA GLU A 76 2.47 0.79 2.98
C GLU A 76 3.38 0.68 4.22
N PHE A 77 2.91 0.02 5.29
CA PHE A 77 3.74 -0.28 6.46
C PHE A 77 4.94 -1.16 6.11
N ALA A 78 4.73 -2.24 5.34
CA ALA A 78 5.82 -3.13 4.95
C ALA A 78 6.86 -2.41 4.05
N ILE A 79 6.39 -1.57 3.12
CA ILE A 79 7.28 -0.74 2.27
C ILE A 79 8.09 0.24 3.13
N TRP A 80 7.43 0.89 4.10
CA TRP A 80 8.09 1.80 5.03
C TRP A 80 9.19 1.11 5.82
N GLU A 81 8.86 0.00 6.48
CA GLU A 81 9.80 -0.78 7.28
C GLU A 81 11.01 -1.20 6.44
N MET A 82 10.78 -1.75 5.24
CA MET A 82 11.85 -2.19 4.35
C MET A 82 12.73 -1.05 3.85
N SER A 83 12.13 0.13 3.58
CA SER A 83 12.86 1.28 3.03
C SER A 83 13.77 1.92 4.08
N PHE A 84 13.32 1.99 5.34
CA PHE A 84 14.07 2.65 6.41
C PHE A 84 14.81 1.72 7.36
N ARG A 85 14.69 0.39 7.21
CA ARG A 85 15.37 -0.61 8.06
C ARG A 85 16.87 -0.37 8.22
N HIS A 86 17.53 0.12 7.17
CA HIS A 86 18.98 0.36 7.18
C HIS A 86 19.42 1.46 8.15
N LEU A 87 18.50 2.33 8.58
CA LEU A 87 18.73 3.38 9.57
C LEU A 87 18.72 2.86 11.02
N GLY A 88 18.30 1.61 11.25
CA GLY A 88 18.28 1.01 12.59
C GLY A 88 17.41 1.80 13.56
N GLU A 89 17.99 2.25 14.68
CA GLU A 89 17.28 3.04 15.71
C GLU A 89 16.91 4.46 15.24
N GLU A 90 17.54 4.96 14.17
CA GLU A 90 17.22 6.27 13.58
C GLU A 90 16.09 6.19 12.53
N ALA A 91 15.54 5.00 12.28
CA ALA A 91 14.44 4.84 11.35
C ALA A 91 13.20 5.60 11.84
N PRO A 92 12.56 6.41 10.97
CA PRO A 92 11.35 7.13 11.36
C PRO A 92 10.20 6.14 11.63
N GLU A 93 9.36 6.49 12.61
CA GLU A 93 8.16 5.71 12.90
C GLU A 93 7.16 5.80 11.74
N PHE A 94 6.43 4.72 11.49
CA PHE A 94 5.39 4.73 10.47
C PHE A 94 4.26 5.69 10.91
N PRO A 95 3.97 6.73 10.12
CA PRO A 95 3.13 7.84 10.56
C PRO A 95 1.63 7.53 10.54
N TRP A 96 1.21 6.43 9.91
CA TRP A 96 -0.19 6.15 9.65
C TRP A 96 -0.78 5.12 10.62
N THR A 97 -2.07 5.29 10.91
CA THR A 97 -2.91 4.32 11.61
C THR A 97 -3.99 3.77 10.67
N LEU A 98 -4.47 2.55 10.93
CA LEU A 98 -5.42 1.86 10.03
C LEU A 98 -6.70 2.68 9.75
N ASN A 99 -7.19 3.44 10.73
CA ASN A 99 -8.38 4.28 10.60
C ASN A 99 -8.21 5.50 9.67
N GLN A 100 -6.99 5.80 9.24
CA GLN A 100 -6.67 6.87 8.30
C GLN A 100 -6.74 6.41 6.83
N PHE A 101 -7.01 5.12 6.59
CA PHE A 101 -7.22 4.59 5.25
C PHE A 101 -8.72 4.54 4.94
N PRO A 102 -9.14 4.93 3.71
CA PRO A 102 -10.54 4.87 3.33
C PRO A 102 -11.03 3.42 3.36
N LEU A 103 -12.05 3.17 4.19
CA LEU A 103 -12.84 1.94 4.17
C LEU A 103 -13.64 1.88 2.86
N ARG A 104 -12.99 1.63 1.72
CA ARG A 104 -13.74 1.37 0.49
C ARG A 104 -14.47 0.05 0.66
N ALA A 105 -15.80 0.16 0.61
CA ALA A 105 -16.77 -0.91 0.68
C ALA A 105 -16.34 -2.14 -0.16
N TYR A 106 -16.14 -3.28 0.51
CA TYR A 106 -16.22 -4.65 -0.02
C TYR A 106 -15.41 -5.05 -1.26
N ASN A 107 -14.52 -4.21 -1.77
CA ASN A 107 -13.68 -4.55 -2.91
C ASN A 107 -12.33 -5.06 -2.42
N VAL A 108 -12.06 -6.33 -2.72
CA VAL A 108 -10.71 -6.88 -2.64
C VAL A 108 -9.81 -6.02 -3.54
N PRO A 109 -8.66 -5.53 -3.07
CA PRO A 109 -7.74 -4.75 -3.90
C PRO A 109 -7.38 -5.51 -5.18
N ASP A 110 -7.43 -4.81 -6.32
CA ASP A 110 -7.08 -5.37 -7.63
C ASP A 110 -5.72 -6.06 -7.59
N ILE A 111 -4.75 -5.50 -6.85
CA ILE A 111 -3.41 -6.07 -6.65
C ILE A 111 -3.46 -7.46 -5.99
N TYR A 112 -4.28 -7.66 -4.96
CA TYR A 112 -4.38 -8.96 -4.29
C TYR A 112 -5.16 -9.96 -5.16
N LEU A 113 -6.19 -9.51 -5.87
CA LEU A 113 -6.92 -10.32 -6.84
C LEU A 113 -6.02 -10.82 -7.97
N GLU A 114 -5.27 -9.92 -8.60
CA GLU A 114 -4.29 -10.23 -9.64
C GLU A 114 -3.22 -11.19 -9.15
N TRP A 115 -2.69 -10.96 -7.95
CA TRP A 115 -1.72 -11.85 -7.34
C TRP A 115 -2.31 -13.25 -7.11
N ARG A 116 -3.55 -13.36 -6.60
CA ARG A 116 -4.21 -14.67 -6.41
C ARG A 116 -4.44 -15.39 -7.74
N MET A 117 -4.87 -14.68 -8.78
CA MET A 117 -5.02 -15.23 -10.14
C MET A 117 -3.69 -15.76 -10.69
N ALA A 118 -2.61 -14.98 -10.56
CA ALA A 118 -1.28 -15.37 -11.02
C ALA A 118 -0.74 -16.63 -10.32
N ASN A 119 -1.18 -16.89 -9.09
CA ASN A 119 -0.78 -18.05 -8.28
C ASN A 119 -1.80 -19.21 -8.35
N GLY A 120 -2.82 -19.14 -9.22
CA GLY A 120 -3.82 -20.20 -9.38
C GLY A 120 -4.73 -20.41 -8.17
N LEU A 121 -4.88 -19.39 -7.32
CA LEU A 121 -5.67 -19.45 -6.10
C LEU A 121 -7.13 -19.08 -6.35
N ILE A 122 -8.03 -19.52 -5.47
CA ILE A 122 -9.47 -19.18 -5.54
C ILE A 122 -9.63 -17.67 -5.41
N VAL A 123 -10.37 -17.08 -6.36
CA VAL A 123 -10.75 -15.67 -6.34
C VAL A 123 -12.26 -15.57 -6.19
N VAL A 124 -12.73 -15.01 -5.08
CA VAL A 124 -14.17 -14.78 -4.88
C VAL A 124 -14.51 -13.39 -5.41
N CYS A 125 -14.60 -13.27 -6.73
CA CYS A 125 -15.25 -12.12 -7.35
C CYS A 125 -16.69 -12.07 -6.84
N SER A 126 -17.11 -10.93 -6.28
CA SER A 126 -18.52 -10.65 -6.09
C SER A 126 -19.17 -10.76 -7.47
N LEU A 127 -19.81 -11.89 -7.78
CA LEU A 127 -20.69 -12.00 -8.92
C LEU A 127 -21.76 -10.93 -8.71
N SER A 128 -21.65 -9.83 -9.44
CA SER A 128 -22.83 -9.09 -9.84
C SER A 128 -23.73 -10.12 -10.51
N THR A 129 -24.80 -10.48 -9.83
CA THR A 129 -25.91 -11.23 -10.41
C THR A 129 -26.45 -10.40 -11.58
N SER A 130 -25.85 -10.58 -12.75
CA SER A 130 -26.53 -10.40 -14.01
C SER A 130 -27.59 -11.49 -14.04
N THR A 131 -28.72 -11.18 -13.43
CA THR A 131 -29.97 -11.85 -13.72
C THR A 131 -30.24 -11.53 -15.19
N ASN A 132 -29.74 -12.37 -16.10
CA ASN A 132 -30.30 -12.49 -17.42
C ASN A 132 -31.71 -13.07 -17.23
N SER A 133 -32.67 -12.21 -16.90
CA SER A 133 -34.08 -12.50 -17.13
C SER A 133 -34.27 -12.55 -18.63
N SER A 134 -34.09 -13.76 -19.15
CA SER A 134 -34.63 -14.21 -20.42
C SER A 134 -36.16 -14.05 -20.33
N GLU A 135 -36.68 -12.89 -20.74
CA GLU A 135 -38.08 -12.80 -21.16
C GLU A 135 -38.14 -13.15 -22.64
N ASP A 136 -38.21 -14.46 -22.85
CA ASP A 136 -38.91 -15.06 -23.98
C ASP A 136 -40.42 -14.88 -23.69
N GLY A 137 -41.18 -14.25 -24.59
CA GLY A 137 -42.57 -13.92 -24.27
C GLY A 137 -43.40 -13.30 -25.40
N SER A 138 -43.59 -14.08 -26.48
CA SER A 138 -44.75 -14.14 -27.41
C SER A 138 -45.36 -12.85 -27.98
#